data_AF-A0A5R2MS58-F1
#
_entry.id   AF-A0A5R2MS58-F1
#
_cell.length_a   1.000
_cell.length_b   1.000
_cell.length_c   1.000
_cell.angle_alpha   90.00
_cell.angle_beta   90.00
_cell.angle_gamma   90.00
#
_symmetry.space_group_name_H-M   'P 1'
#
loop_
_entity.id
_entity.type
_entity.pdbx_description
1 polymer ?
#
loop_
_entity_poly.entity_id
_entity_poly.type
_entity_poly.pdbx_seq_one_letter_code
_entity_poly.pdbx_strand_id
1 'polypeptide(L)'
;GETIAVVPLVECILDYGVNVVLTTGTVTSAKVADERLGNRIIHQYVPLDLKPAVSRFLDHWRPELAIIAESEIWPMTILELGARNVPQVLVNGR
;
A
#
# COMPACT_ATOMS: atom_id res chain seq x y z
N GLY A 1 -4.24 -8.36 12.54
CA GLY A 1 -4.66 -9.52 11.72
C GLY A 1 -4.36 -9.28 10.26
N GLU A 2 -4.60 -8.06 9.77
CA GLU A 2 -4.49 -7.70 8.34
C GLU A 2 -3.07 -7.86 7.76
N THR A 3 -2.05 -7.36 8.45
CA THR A 3 -0.66 -7.44 7.94
C THR A 3 -0.22 -8.89 7.74
N ILE A 4 -0.73 -9.84 8.53
CA ILE A 4 -0.39 -11.26 8.40
C ILE A 4 -0.92 -11.82 7.07
N ALA A 5 -2.07 -11.36 6.59
CA ALA A 5 -2.66 -11.82 5.33
C ALA A 5 -1.93 -11.25 4.09
N VAL A 6 -1.37 -10.04 4.21
CA VAL A 6 -0.70 -9.36 3.10
C VAL A 6 0.78 -9.73 2.97
N VAL A 7 1.43 -10.15 4.06
CA VAL A 7 2.86 -10.52 4.06
C VAL A 7 3.23 -11.54 2.96
N PRO A 8 2.54 -12.69 2.80
CA PRO A 8 2.89 -13.66 1.77
C PRO A 8 2.76 -13.11 0.34
N LEU A 9 1.79 -12.22 0.12
CA LEU A 9 1.62 -11.54 -1.17
C LEU A 9 2.79 -10.60 -1.45
N VAL A 10 3.21 -9.83 -0.44
CA VAL A 10 4.37 -8.93 -0.55
C VAL A 10 5.66 -9.70 -0.79
N GLU A 11 5.88 -10.81 -0.08
CA GLU A 11 7.04 -11.68 -0.31
C GLU A 11 7.08 -12.21 -1.75
N CYS A 12 5.95 -12.68 -2.26
CA CYS A 12 5.83 -13.13 -3.65
C CYS A 12 6.16 -12.01 -4.65
N ILE A 13 5.66 -10.79 -4.44
CA ILE A 13 5.96 -9.64 -5.29
C ILE A 13 7.45 -9.28 -5.27
N LEU A 14 8.07 -9.30 -4.08
CA LEU A 14 9.49 -9.04 -3.92
C LEU A 14 10.36 -10.05 -4.69
N ASP A 15 9.93 -11.30 -4.79
CA ASP A 15 10.66 -12.34 -5.53
C ASP A 15 10.68 -12.11 -7.05
N TYR A 16 9.78 -11.27 -7.58
CA TYR A 16 9.84 -10.78 -8.96
C TYR A 16 10.80 -9.59 -9.15
N GLY A 17 11.50 -9.15 -8.10
CA GLY A 17 12.40 -7.99 -8.15
C GLY A 17 11.68 -6.65 -8.16
N VAL A 18 10.42 -6.62 -7.73
CA VAL A 18 9.60 -5.40 -7.64
C VAL A 18 9.82 -4.72 -6.29
N ASN A 19 10.06 -3.41 -6.29
CA ASN A 19 10.16 -2.63 -5.07
C ASN A 19 8.77 -2.38 -4.47
N VAL A 20 8.62 -2.57 -3.16
CA VAL A 20 7.34 -2.42 -2.47
C VAL A 20 7.39 -1.29 -1.45
N VAL A 21 6.44 -0.36 -1.58
CA VAL A 21 6.08 0.59 -0.52
C VAL A 21 4.81 0.06 0.15
N LEU A 22 4.92 -0.37 1.41
CA LEU A 22 3.80 -0.86 2.19
C LEU A 22 3.25 0.25 3.08
N THR A 23 1.96 0.56 2.93
CA THR A 23 1.26 1.50 3.80
C THR A 23 0.44 0.80 4.87
N THR A 24 0.49 1.27 6.12
CA THR A 24 -0.41 0.80 7.19
C THR A 24 -1.02 1.97 7.97
N GLY A 25 -2.24 1.81 8.48
CA GLY A 25 -2.91 2.83 9.31
C GLY A 25 -2.59 2.78 10.80
N THR A 26 -2.03 1.68 11.32
CA THR A 26 -1.81 1.50 12.76
C THR A 26 -0.35 1.18 13.10
N VAL A 27 0.06 1.55 14.32
CA VAL A 27 1.40 1.25 14.85
C VAL A 27 1.62 -0.26 15.00
N THR A 28 0.57 -1.01 15.36
CA THR A 28 0.65 -2.47 15.50
C THR A 28 0.94 -3.12 14.14
N SER A 29 0.24 -2.71 13.09
CA SER A 29 0.47 -3.22 11.73
C SER A 29 1.85 -2.83 11.20
N ALA A 30 2.35 -1.63 11.53
CA ALA A 30 3.70 -1.20 11.20
C ALA A 30 4.78 -2.08 11.85
N LYS A 31 4.63 -2.41 13.14
CA LYS A 31 5.56 -3.31 13.84
C LYS A 31 5.58 -4.71 13.23
N VAL A 32 4.41 -5.24 12.87
CA VAL A 32 4.33 -6.55 12.21
C VAL A 32 5.01 -6.51 10.83
N ALA A 33 4.84 -5.42 10.07
CA ALA A 33 5.52 -5.26 8.79
C ALA A 33 7.05 -5.23 8.96
N ASP A 34 7.56 -4.50 9.95
CA ASP A 34 9.00 -4.43 10.26
C ASP A 34 9.55 -5.79 10.70
N GLU A 35 8.87 -6.49 11.61
CA GLU A 35 9.28 -7.82 12.09
C GLU A 35 9.31 -8.89 10.98
N ARG A 36 8.43 -8.79 9.98
CA ARG A 36 8.25 -9.82 8.95
C ARG A 36 8.98 -9.52 7.65
N LEU A 37 8.99 -8.27 7.21
CA LEU A 37 9.52 -7.85 5.92
C LEU A 37 10.81 -7.05 6.08
N GLY A 38 10.97 -6.36 7.21
CA GLY A 38 12.14 -5.56 7.57
C GLY A 38 12.60 -4.66 6.42
N ASN A 39 13.91 -4.70 6.15
CA ASN A 39 14.54 -3.86 5.13
C ASN A 39 14.25 -4.27 3.68
N ARG A 40 13.41 -5.30 3.43
CA ARG A 40 13.04 -5.71 2.06
C ARG A 40 12.00 -4.76 1.44
N ILE A 41 11.31 -3.99 2.26
CA ILE A 41 10.28 -3.05 1.84
C ILE A 41 10.54 -1.67 2.41
N ILE A 42 9.87 -0.66 1.86
CA ILE A 42 9.77 0.64 2.49
C ILE A 42 8.41 0.73 3.16
N HIS A 43 8.39 0.96 4.48
CA HIS A 43 7.15 1.18 5.22
C HIS A 43 6.83 2.66 5.29
N GLN A 44 5.55 3.00 5.10
CA GLN A 44 5.01 4.34 5.37
C GLN A 44 3.67 4.22 6.09
N TYR A 45 3.30 5.25 6.85
CA TYR A 45 1.91 5.37 7.27
C TYR A 45 1.04 5.79 6.07
N VAL A 46 -0.16 5.23 5.98
CA VAL A 46 -1.11 5.59 4.93
C VAL A 46 -1.39 7.10 5.01
N PRO A 47 -1.39 7.84 3.88
CA PRO A 47 -1.81 9.24 3.89
C PRO A 47 -3.29 9.34 4.27
N LEU A 48 -3.67 10.44 4.91
CA LEU A 48 -5.09 10.77 5.06
C LEU A 48 -5.75 10.87 3.69
N ASP A 49 -6.97 10.38 3.55
CA ASP A 49 -7.72 10.32 2.27
C ASP A 49 -8.28 11.70 1.87
N LEU A 50 -7.36 12.64 1.69
CA LEU A 50 -7.58 14.01 1.29
C LEU A 50 -6.67 14.27 0.08
N LYS A 51 -7.22 14.91 -0.96
CA LYS A 51 -6.52 15.23 -2.20
C LYS A 51 -5.07 15.70 -2.00
N PRO A 52 -4.76 16.72 -1.17
CA PRO A 52 -3.38 17.21 -1.03
C PRO A 52 -2.43 16.18 -0.40
N ALA A 53 -2.91 15.38 0.55
CA ALA A 53 -2.07 14.37 1.21
C ALA A 53 -1.77 13.19 0.28
N VAL A 54 -2.82 12.66 -0.37
CA VAL A 54 -2.71 11.58 -1.35
C VAL A 54 -1.88 12.00 -2.56
N SER A 55 -2.13 13.19 -3.12
CA SER A 55 -1.38 13.68 -4.29
C SER A 55 0.10 13.77 -3.98
N ARG A 56 0.48 14.38 -2.85
CA ARG A 56 1.89 14.50 -2.45
C ARG A 56 2.54 13.13 -2.22
N PHE A 57 1.80 12.18 -1.65
CA PHE A 57 2.29 10.82 -1.45
C PHE A 57 2.57 10.12 -2.79
N LEU A 58 1.60 10.17 -3.72
CA LEU A 58 1.73 9.54 -5.04
C LEU A 58 2.76 10.25 -5.94
N ASP A 59 2.91 11.57 -5.83
CA ASP A 59 3.91 12.32 -6.60
C ASP A 59 5.34 12.04 -6.13
N HIS A 60 5.51 11.71 -4.84
CA HIS A 60 6.79 11.29 -4.29
C HIS A 60 7.16 9.86 -4.69
N TRP A 61 6.25 8.91 -4.47
CA TRP A 61 6.52 7.48 -4.68
C TRP A 61 6.35 7.01 -6.12
N ARG A 62 5.49 7.66 -6.89
CA ARG A 62 5.20 7.37 -8.31
C ARG A 62 4.98 5.87 -8.57
N PRO A 63 4.01 5.23 -7.91
CA PRO A 63 3.79 3.79 -8.04
C PRO A 63 3.34 3.40 -9.45
N GLU A 64 3.79 2.23 -9.91
CA GLU A 64 3.39 1.64 -11.20
C GLU A 64 2.19 0.68 -11.06
N LEU A 65 1.87 0.27 -9.83
CA LEU A 65 0.74 -0.58 -9.47
C LEU A 65 0.32 -0.27 -8.03
N ALA A 66 -0.98 -0.19 -7.79
CA ALA A 66 -1.54 -0.10 -6.44
C ALA A 66 -2.32 -1.38 -6.11
N ILE A 67 -1.98 -2.01 -4.98
CA ILE A 67 -2.71 -3.15 -4.43
C ILE A 67 -3.35 -2.71 -3.13
N ILE A 68 -4.68 -2.78 -3.08
CA ILE A 68 -5.48 -2.41 -1.92
C ILE A 68 -5.95 -3.71 -1.29
N ALA A 69 -5.52 -3.97 -0.05
CA ALA A 69 -6.04 -5.08 0.74
C ALA A 69 -7.20 -4.57 1.61
N GLU A 70 -8.32 -5.31 1.66
CA GLU A 70 -9.54 -5.05 2.46
C GLU A 70 -10.62 -4.17 1.81
N SER A 71 -11.81 -4.14 2.43
CA SER A 71 -12.99 -3.34 2.03
C SER A 71 -12.95 -1.87 2.46
N GLU A 72 -11.79 -1.33 2.86
CA GLU A 72 -11.67 0.11 3.13
C GLU A 72 -11.60 0.89 1.81
N ILE A 73 -12.76 1.42 1.41
CA ILE A 73 -12.87 2.27 0.23
C ILE A 73 -12.37 3.66 0.64
N TRP A 74 -11.23 4.05 0.07
CA TRP A 74 -10.61 5.37 0.20
C TRP A 74 -10.80 6.17 -1.10
N PRO A 75 -11.91 6.92 -1.24
CA PRO A 75 -12.30 7.49 -2.52
C PRO A 75 -11.25 8.42 -3.11
N MET A 76 -10.59 9.24 -2.28
CA MET A 76 -9.57 10.16 -2.81
C MET A 76 -8.36 9.41 -3.34
N THR A 77 -7.94 8.35 -2.65
CA THR A 77 -6.85 7.47 -3.08
C THR A 77 -7.17 6.81 -4.42
N ILE A 78 -8.38 6.24 -4.56
CA ILE A 78 -8.83 5.61 -5.81
C ILE A 78 -8.87 6.62 -6.97
N LEU A 79 -9.43 7.80 -6.72
CA LEU A 79 -9.55 8.86 -7.72
C LEU A 79 -8.18 9.39 -8.16
N GLU A 80 -7.25 9.61 -7.23
CA GLU A 80 -5.93 10.15 -7.53
C GLU A 80 -5.00 9.12 -8.20
N LEU A 81 -5.13 7.83 -7.89
CA LEU A 81 -4.50 6.74 -8.64
C LEU A 81 -5.04 6.65 -10.07
N GLY A 82 -6.36 6.74 -10.22
CA GLY A 82 -7.03 6.75 -11.52
C GLY A 82 -6.61 7.95 -12.38
N ALA A 83 -6.52 9.15 -11.80
CA ALA A 83 -6.05 10.36 -12.48
C ALA A 83 -4.59 10.23 -12.97
N ARG A 84 -3.79 9.37 -12.35
CA ARG A 84 -2.40 9.07 -12.74
C ARG A 84 -2.28 7.85 -13.65
N ASN A 85 -3.39 7.23 -14.06
CA ASN A 85 -3.44 5.98 -14.82
C ASN A 85 -2.66 4.83 -14.14
N VAL A 86 -2.59 4.82 -12.81
CA VAL A 86 -1.98 3.71 -12.06
C VAL A 86 -2.99 2.57 -11.98
N PRO A 87 -2.67 1.36 -12.46
CA PRO A 87 -3.51 0.18 -12.29
C PRO A 87 -3.79 -0.11 -10.81
N GLN A 88 -5.03 -0.48 -10.51
CA GLN A 88 -5.50 -0.72 -9.14
C GLN A 88 -6.03 -2.14 -9.03
N VAL A 89 -5.57 -2.89 -8.03
CA VAL A 89 -5.99 -4.25 -7.72
C VAL A 89 -6.55 -4.28 -6.31
N LEU A 90 -7.80 -4.71 -6.16
CA LEU A 90 -8.40 -4.95 -4.86
C LEU A 90 -8.24 -6.44 -4.51
N VAL A 91 -7.61 -6.74 -3.38
CA VAL A 91 -7.45 -8.11 -2.86
C VAL A 91 -8.25 -8.27 -1.57
N ASN A 92 -8.93 -9.41 -1.42
CA ASN A 92 -9.83 -9.70 -0.29
C ASN A 92 -10.94 -8.64 -0.07
N GLY A 93 -11.45 -8.01 -1.14
CA GLY A 93 -12.64 -7.16 -1.08
C GLY A 93 -13.88 -8.02 -0.83
N ARG A 94 -14.44 -7.96 0.38
CA ARG A 94 -15.68 -8.64 0.74
C ARG A 94 -16.86 -7.70 0.67
#